data_AF-A0AAV6U219-F1
#
_entry.id   AF-A0AAV6U219-F1
#
_cell.length_a   1.000
_cell.length_b   1.000
_cell.length_c   1.000
_cell.angle_alpha   90.00
_cell.angle_beta   90.00
_cell.angle_gamma   90.00
#
_symmetry.space_group_name_H-M   'P 1'
#
loop_
_entity.id
_entity.type
_entity.pdbx_description
1 polymer ?
#
loop_
_entity_poly.entity_id
_entity_poly.type
_entity_poly.pdbx_seq_one_letter_code
_entity_poly.pdbx_strand_id
1 'polypeptide(L)'
;MIDPKTILNKREKSPYELFTESQIKEAYEIFDEDRKGKAKLKHLGTIVKALGRVPTDNNLQELAKKVEVADIPGYFTLETLLPPLTEILMKDEWRSASKKDLIRAFKVLDADRKGFIEESHLKSLFLENGVQTSEADKDVEEATENTYNHIHYKEYCKDLVAPQAIDIGESRRRIREKLADERYRVC
;
A
#
# COMPACT_ATOMS: atom_id res chain seq x y z
N MET A 1 47.40 3.27 13.95
CA MET A 1 46.81 4.19 12.96
C MET A 1 45.55 3.53 12.44
N ILE A 2 44.38 4.10 12.74
CA ILE A 2 43.10 3.61 12.25
C ILE A 2 42.87 4.28 10.90
N ASP A 3 42.61 3.50 9.84
CA ASP A 3 42.34 4.02 8.50
C ASP A 3 41.06 4.89 8.53
N PRO A 4 41.14 6.19 8.17
CA PRO A 4 40.00 7.11 8.21
C PRO A 4 38.83 6.71 7.30
N LYS A 5 38.98 5.70 6.44
CA LYS A 5 37.89 5.11 5.65
C LYS A 5 37.05 4.07 6.41
N THR A 6 37.39 3.76 7.67
CA THR A 6 36.67 2.77 8.51
C THR A 6 35.51 3.39 9.31
N ILE A 7 35.37 4.72 9.32
CA ILE A 7 34.12 5.35 9.76
C ILE A 7 33.14 5.22 8.60
N LEU A 8 32.49 4.05 8.51
CA LEU A 8 31.35 3.86 7.63
C LEU A 8 30.37 5.00 7.93
N ASN A 9 30.24 5.89 6.96
CA ASN A 9 29.32 7.01 6.97
C ASN A 9 27.89 6.45 6.98
N LYS A 10 27.40 6.02 8.15
CA LYS A 10 25.99 5.71 8.34
C LYS A 10 25.27 7.04 8.27
N ARG A 11 24.71 7.35 7.10
CA ARG A 11 23.81 8.49 6.91
C ARG A 11 22.82 8.46 8.06
N GLU A 12 22.75 9.54 8.82
CA GLU A 12 21.78 9.68 9.89
C GLU A 12 20.38 9.58 9.26
N LYS A 13 19.56 8.64 9.75
CA LYS A 13 18.20 8.46 9.26
C LYS A 13 17.38 9.67 9.67
N SER A 14 16.62 10.23 8.73
CA SER A 14 15.73 11.33 9.07
C SER A 14 14.66 10.86 10.07
N PRO A 15 14.11 11.74 10.92
CA PRO A 15 12.99 11.40 11.81
C PRO A 15 11.80 10.76 11.06
N TYR A 16 11.62 11.13 9.79
CA TYR A 16 10.60 10.55 8.90
C TYR A 16 10.88 9.11 8.51
N GLU A 17 12.14 8.81 8.22
CA GLU A 17 12.58 7.46 7.86
C GLU A 17 12.41 6.53 9.07
N LEU A 18 12.82 6.99 10.25
CA LEU A 18 12.62 6.27 11.52
C LEU A 18 11.13 6.01 11.83
N PHE A 19 10.28 7.02 11.66
CA PHE A 19 8.84 6.85 11.82
C PHE A 19 8.27 5.83 10.82
N THR A 20 8.67 5.92 9.55
CA THR A 20 8.22 5.00 8.49
C THR A 20 8.62 3.57 8.80
N GLU A 21 9.87 3.33 9.19
CA GLU A 21 10.37 2.01 9.58
C GLU A 21 9.65 1.46 10.82
N SER A 22 9.30 2.32 11.77
CA SER A 22 8.51 1.94 12.95
C SER A 22 7.12 1.42 12.56
N GLN A 23 6.46 2.06 11.58
CA GLN A 23 5.15 1.60 11.10
C GLN A 23 5.24 0.30 10.31
N ILE A 24 6.28 0.14 9.47
CA ILE A 24 6.56 -1.13 8.79
C ILE A 24 6.75 -2.26 9.81
N LYS A 25 7.52 -2.00 10.87
CA LYS A 25 7.78 -2.98 11.94
C LYS A 25 6.49 -3.38 12.65
N GLU A 26 5.67 -2.41 13.04
CA GLU A 26 4.37 -2.68 13.69
C GLU A 26 3.45 -3.54 12.82
N ALA A 27 3.35 -3.24 11.52
CA ALA A 27 2.57 -4.03 10.58
C ALA A 27 3.15 -5.45 10.38
N TYR A 28 4.48 -5.58 10.38
CA TYR A 28 5.18 -6.86 10.24
C TYR A 28 4.96 -7.79 11.45
N GLU A 29 5.03 -7.25 12.67
CA GLU A 29 4.93 -8.02 13.91
C GLU A 29 3.58 -8.74 14.08
N ILE A 30 2.52 -8.27 13.42
CA ILE A 30 1.22 -8.96 13.37
C ILE A 30 1.33 -10.33 12.70
N PHE A 31 2.24 -10.49 11.73
CA PHE A 31 2.38 -11.71 10.91
C PHE A 31 3.60 -12.56 11.28
N ASP A 32 4.48 -12.09 12.17
CA ASP A 32 5.51 -12.93 12.81
C ASP A 32 4.90 -13.69 14.00
N GLU A 33 3.89 -14.53 13.71
CA GLU A 33 3.05 -15.24 14.68
C GLU A 33 3.87 -16.05 15.71
N ASP A 34 5.04 -16.56 15.30
CA ASP A 34 5.92 -17.38 16.12
C ASP A 34 7.06 -16.58 16.79
N ARG A 35 7.18 -15.27 16.53
CA ARG A 35 8.33 -14.41 16.91
C ARG A 35 9.68 -15.01 16.48
N LYS A 36 9.70 -15.67 15.33
CA LYS A 36 10.90 -16.32 14.77
C LYS A 36 11.72 -15.35 13.92
N GLY A 37 11.30 -14.09 13.82
CA GLY A 37 11.96 -13.07 13.02
C GLY A 37 11.78 -13.25 11.52
N LYS A 38 10.80 -14.07 11.09
CA LYS A 38 10.52 -14.34 9.67
C LYS A 38 9.03 -14.47 9.40
N ALA A 39 8.57 -13.89 8.29
CA ALA A 39 7.20 -13.99 7.81
C ALA A 39 7.17 -14.74 6.46
N LYS A 40 6.05 -15.40 6.17
CA LYS A 40 5.83 -16.06 4.86
C LYS A 40 5.48 -15.03 3.79
N LEU A 41 6.03 -15.18 2.58
CA LEU A 41 5.79 -14.27 1.44
C LEU A 41 4.30 -14.04 1.14
N LYS A 42 3.43 -15.02 1.41
CA LYS A 42 1.97 -14.87 1.25
C LYS A 42 1.36 -13.71 2.06
N HIS A 43 2.02 -13.26 3.14
CA HIS A 43 1.55 -12.15 3.98
C HIS A 43 2.04 -10.78 3.51
N LEU A 44 2.96 -10.72 2.53
CA LEU A 44 3.56 -9.48 2.06
C LEU A 44 2.49 -8.50 1.54
N GLY A 45 1.53 -9.00 0.77
CA GLY A 45 0.41 -8.19 0.26
C GLY A 45 -0.42 -7.57 1.39
N THR A 46 -0.73 -8.35 2.43
CA THR A 46 -1.50 -7.86 3.59
C THR A 46 -0.75 -6.80 4.38
N ILE A 47 0.56 -6.96 4.60
CA ILE A 47 1.40 -5.96 5.28
C ILE A 47 1.40 -4.64 4.50
N VAL A 48 1.61 -4.70 3.17
CA VAL A 48 1.63 -3.50 2.33
C VAL A 48 0.26 -2.81 2.31
N LYS A 49 -0.84 -3.59 2.25
CA LYS A 49 -2.22 -3.08 2.35
C LYS A 49 -2.51 -2.44 3.72
N ALA A 50 -2.02 -3.02 4.82
CA ALA A 50 -2.18 -2.47 6.17
C ALA A 50 -1.49 -1.10 6.35
N LEU A 51 -0.45 -0.84 5.57
CA LEU A 51 0.26 0.46 5.51
C LEU A 51 -0.41 1.46 4.56
N GLY A 52 -1.65 1.20 4.13
CA GLY A 52 -2.44 2.10 3.28
C GLY A 52 -1.97 2.15 1.82
N ARG A 53 -1.29 1.10 1.35
CA ARG A 53 -0.83 0.99 -0.05
C ARG A 53 -1.66 -0.02 -0.83
N VAL A 54 -1.83 0.25 -2.13
CA VAL A 54 -2.59 -0.59 -3.07
C VAL A 54 -1.64 -1.04 -4.19
N PRO A 55 -0.75 -2.02 -3.91
CA PRO A 55 0.19 -2.51 -4.90
C PRO A 55 -0.53 -3.37 -5.95
N THR A 56 -0.02 -3.34 -7.18
CA THR A 56 -0.42 -4.34 -8.20
C THR A 56 0.26 -5.69 -7.94
N ASP A 57 -0.23 -6.76 -8.55
CA ASP A 57 0.40 -8.07 -8.47
C ASP A 57 1.86 -8.04 -8.93
N ASN A 58 2.15 -7.31 -10.02
CA ASN A 58 3.51 -7.13 -10.49
C ASN A 58 4.38 -6.38 -9.47
N ASN A 59 3.84 -5.37 -8.78
CA ASN A 59 4.56 -4.69 -7.71
C ASN A 59 4.89 -5.64 -6.55
N LEU A 60 3.95 -6.49 -6.14
CA LEU A 60 4.16 -7.48 -5.08
C LEU A 60 5.15 -8.55 -5.49
N GLN A 61 5.12 -9.02 -6.73
CA GLN A 61 6.09 -9.99 -7.27
C GLN A 61 7.50 -9.40 -7.28
N GLU A 62 7.67 -8.17 -7.75
CA GLU A 62 8.97 -7.49 -7.76
C GLU A 62 9.47 -7.19 -6.34
N LEU A 63 8.58 -6.86 -5.41
CA LEU A 63 8.96 -6.70 -4.01
C LEU A 63 9.34 -8.05 -3.38
N ALA A 64 8.58 -9.12 -3.64
CA ALA A 64 8.84 -10.46 -3.13
C ALA A 64 10.25 -10.94 -3.51
N LYS A 65 10.64 -10.78 -4.78
CA LYS A 65 11.99 -11.11 -5.26
C LYS A 65 13.11 -10.36 -4.52
N LYS A 66 12.85 -9.13 -4.06
CA LYS A 66 13.82 -8.30 -3.34
C LYS A 66 13.94 -8.65 -1.86
N VAL A 67 12.85 -9.11 -1.24
CA VAL A 67 12.79 -9.31 0.21
C VAL A 67 12.97 -10.77 0.63
N GLU A 68 12.79 -11.72 -0.29
CA GLU A 68 12.95 -13.14 -0.01
C GLU A 68 14.37 -13.46 0.47
N VAL A 69 14.47 -14.25 1.54
CA VAL A 69 15.75 -14.73 2.05
C VAL A 69 16.26 -15.86 1.17
N ALA A 70 17.46 -15.71 0.61
CA ALA A 70 18.06 -16.70 -0.28
C ALA A 70 18.12 -18.11 0.33
N ASP A 71 18.42 -18.22 1.62
CA ASP A 71 18.58 -19.50 2.32
C ASP A 71 17.24 -20.17 2.69
N ILE A 72 16.12 -19.42 2.68
CA ILE A 72 14.81 -19.92 3.10
C ILE A 72 13.74 -19.42 2.12
N PRO A 73 13.59 -20.09 0.96
CA PRO A 73 12.57 -19.73 -0.02
C PRO A 73 11.16 -19.70 0.59
N GLY A 74 10.35 -18.74 0.16
CA GLY A 74 9.01 -18.49 0.68
C GLY A 74 8.96 -17.61 1.93
N TYR A 75 10.10 -17.16 2.46
CA TYR A 75 10.18 -16.35 3.67
C TYR A 75 10.97 -15.06 3.46
N PHE A 76 10.64 -14.04 4.24
CA PHE A 76 11.37 -12.77 4.34
C PHE A 76 11.50 -12.36 5.81
N THR A 77 12.43 -11.43 6.11
CA THR A 77 12.63 -10.89 7.46
C THR A 77 12.33 -9.40 7.48
N LEU A 78 12.24 -8.81 8.68
CA LEU A 78 12.12 -7.36 8.81
C LEU A 78 13.32 -6.65 8.17
N GLU A 79 14.53 -7.18 8.31
CA GLU A 79 15.76 -6.60 7.75
C GLU A 79 15.72 -6.54 6.22
N THR A 80 15.21 -7.58 5.55
CA THR A 80 15.10 -7.58 4.08
C THR A 80 13.93 -6.73 3.59
N LEU A 81 12.86 -6.59 4.39
CA LEU A 81 11.70 -5.77 4.06
C LEU A 81 11.93 -4.27 4.20
N LEU A 82 12.65 -3.83 5.24
CA LEU A 82 12.78 -2.42 5.60
C LEU A 82 13.34 -1.56 4.45
N PRO A 83 14.48 -1.88 3.79
CA PRO A 83 15.02 -1.01 2.75
C PRO A 83 14.07 -0.78 1.56
N PRO A 84 13.54 -1.81 0.88
CA PRO A 84 12.69 -1.58 -0.29
C PRO A 84 11.34 -0.95 0.09
N LEU A 85 10.70 -1.40 1.17
CA LEU A 85 9.39 -0.86 1.54
C LEU A 85 9.50 0.58 2.08
N THR A 86 10.56 0.90 2.83
CA THR A 86 10.82 2.29 3.26
C THR A 86 11.00 3.20 2.06
N GLU A 87 11.74 2.77 1.03
CA GLU A 87 11.91 3.55 -0.19
C GLU A 87 10.57 3.86 -0.89
N ILE A 88 9.73 2.83 -1.08
CA ILE A 88 8.39 2.95 -1.68
C ILE A 88 7.53 3.94 -0.87
N LEU A 89 7.49 3.80 0.45
CA LEU A 89 6.69 4.66 1.32
C LEU A 89 7.20 6.10 1.35
N MET A 90 8.53 6.28 1.32
CA MET A 90 9.20 7.59 1.29
C MET A 90 9.04 8.30 -0.05
N LYS A 91 8.97 7.56 -1.16
CA LYS A 91 8.64 8.09 -2.51
C LYS A 91 7.15 8.29 -2.74
N ASP A 92 6.33 7.84 -1.80
CA ASP A 92 4.89 7.98 -1.84
C ASP A 92 4.19 7.15 -2.92
N GLU A 93 4.79 6.03 -3.27
CA GLU A 93 4.30 5.14 -4.31
C GLU A 93 3.16 4.24 -3.79
N TRP A 94 2.35 3.74 -4.74
CA TRP A 94 1.24 2.81 -4.50
C TRP A 94 0.16 3.34 -3.55
N ARG A 95 -0.07 4.66 -3.54
CA ARG A 95 -1.20 5.25 -2.79
C ARG A 95 -2.54 4.69 -3.28
N SER A 96 -3.46 4.50 -2.34
CA SER A 96 -4.88 4.37 -2.66
C SER A 96 -5.36 5.62 -3.39
N ALA A 97 -6.22 5.44 -4.39
CA ALA A 97 -6.97 6.54 -4.98
C ALA A 97 -7.89 7.17 -3.91
N SER A 98 -8.12 8.47 -4.02
CA SER A 98 -9.08 9.13 -3.13
C SER A 98 -10.51 8.75 -3.53
N LYS A 99 -11.44 8.73 -2.56
CA LYS A 99 -12.87 8.54 -2.84
C LYS A 99 -13.39 9.47 -3.94
N LYS A 100 -12.90 10.72 -3.96
CA LYS A 100 -13.31 11.73 -4.95
C LYS A 100 -12.84 11.34 -6.35
N ASP A 101 -11.62 10.83 -6.48
CA ASP A 101 -11.04 10.42 -7.75
C ASP A 101 -11.70 9.13 -8.26
N LEU A 102 -11.97 8.17 -7.38
CA LEU A 102 -12.73 6.96 -7.73
C LEU A 102 -14.13 7.30 -8.23
N ILE A 103 -14.89 8.14 -7.50
CA ILE A 103 -16.21 8.60 -7.94
C ILE A 103 -16.12 9.32 -9.30
N ARG A 104 -15.07 10.12 -9.54
CA ARG A 104 -14.88 10.79 -10.83
C ARG A 104 -14.65 9.76 -11.95
N ALA A 105 -13.83 8.74 -11.71
CA ALA A 105 -13.58 7.68 -12.67
C ALA A 105 -14.86 6.91 -13.02
N PHE A 106 -15.64 6.48 -12.01
CA PHE A 106 -16.92 5.80 -12.25
C PHE A 106 -17.94 6.65 -13.02
N LYS A 107 -17.98 7.97 -12.77
CA LYS A 107 -18.83 8.89 -13.54
C LYS A 107 -18.45 9.01 -15.02
N VAL A 108 -17.20 8.72 -15.39
CA VAL A 108 -16.79 8.66 -16.80
C VAL A 108 -17.33 7.39 -17.45
N LEU A 109 -17.43 6.29 -16.70
CA LEU A 109 -17.99 5.01 -17.16
C LEU A 109 -19.53 5.07 -17.26
N ASP A 110 -20.18 5.78 -16.32
CA ASP A 110 -21.63 5.99 -16.28
C ASP A 110 -22.06 7.24 -17.07
N ALA A 111 -21.87 7.20 -18.40
CA ALA A 111 -22.17 8.33 -19.29
C ALA A 111 -23.64 8.81 -19.20
N ASP A 112 -24.56 7.86 -19.00
CA ASP A 112 -26.00 8.10 -18.87
C ASP A 112 -26.41 8.61 -17.48
N ARG A 113 -25.47 8.70 -16.53
CA ARG A 113 -25.69 9.15 -15.14
C ARG A 113 -26.73 8.33 -14.38
N LYS A 114 -26.76 7.02 -14.63
CA LYS A 114 -27.63 6.04 -13.96
C LYS A 114 -27.35 5.98 -12.44
N GLY A 115 -26.14 6.33 -12.01
CA GLY A 115 -25.70 6.23 -10.62
C GLY A 115 -25.20 4.83 -10.25
N PHE A 116 -25.06 3.95 -11.25
CA PHE A 116 -24.52 2.60 -11.14
C PHE A 116 -23.88 2.19 -12.47
N ILE A 117 -23.08 1.12 -12.45
CA ILE A 117 -22.63 0.41 -13.65
C ILE A 117 -23.05 -1.05 -13.55
N GLU A 118 -23.28 -1.71 -14.68
CA GLU A 118 -23.55 -3.14 -14.70
C GLU A 118 -22.29 -3.95 -14.35
N GLU A 119 -22.45 -5.03 -13.59
CA GLU A 119 -21.37 -5.98 -13.24
C GLU A 119 -20.56 -6.40 -14.47
N SER A 120 -21.26 -6.80 -15.53
CA SER A 120 -20.67 -7.26 -16.80
C SER A 120 -19.83 -6.18 -17.48
N HIS A 121 -20.24 -4.91 -17.34
CA HIS A 121 -19.50 -3.78 -17.88
C HIS A 121 -18.18 -3.60 -17.12
N LEU A 122 -18.21 -3.65 -15.78
CA LEU A 122 -16.99 -3.50 -14.99
C LEU A 122 -16.01 -4.67 -15.22
N LYS A 123 -16.51 -5.91 -15.25
CA LYS A 123 -15.70 -7.11 -15.56
C LYS A 123 -15.03 -7.01 -16.93
N SER A 124 -15.76 -6.52 -17.94
CA SER A 124 -15.21 -6.30 -19.28
C SER A 124 -14.07 -5.28 -19.28
N LEU A 125 -14.23 -4.15 -18.56
CA LEU A 125 -13.19 -3.14 -18.43
C LEU A 125 -11.94 -3.69 -17.73
N PHE A 126 -12.08 -4.52 -16.70
CA PHE A 126 -10.92 -5.16 -16.05
C PHE A 126 -10.15 -6.04 -17.03
N LEU A 127 -10.85 -6.85 -17.82
CA LEU A 127 -10.24 -7.70 -18.83
C LEU A 127 -9.52 -6.86 -19.91
N GLU A 128 -10.16 -5.80 -20.41
CA GLU A 128 -9.58 -4.88 -21.41
C GLU A 128 -8.31 -4.19 -20.89
N ASN A 129 -8.23 -3.91 -19.60
CA ASN A 129 -7.06 -3.28 -18.96
C ASN A 129 -6.04 -4.31 -18.44
N GLY A 130 -6.19 -5.59 -18.80
CA GLY A 130 -5.25 -6.66 -18.43
C GLY A 130 -5.31 -7.07 -16.95
N VAL A 131 -6.37 -6.67 -16.23
CA VAL A 131 -6.64 -7.12 -14.86
C VAL A 131 -7.32 -8.49 -14.96
N GLN A 132 -6.53 -9.56 -14.87
CA GLN A 132 -7.05 -10.91 -14.73
C GLN A 132 -6.89 -11.38 -13.28
N THR A 133 -7.95 -11.33 -12.46
CA THR A 133 -7.91 -12.09 -11.20
C THR A 133 -9.30 -12.57 -10.78
N SER A 134 -9.32 -13.78 -10.23
CA SER A 134 -10.42 -14.34 -9.45
C SER A 134 -10.70 -13.56 -8.14
N GLU A 135 -9.83 -12.62 -7.75
CA GLU A 135 -10.07 -11.73 -6.61
C GLU A 135 -10.95 -10.54 -7.02
N ALA A 136 -10.66 -9.90 -8.15
CA ALA A 136 -11.50 -8.82 -8.68
C ALA A 136 -12.93 -9.32 -8.96
N ASP A 137 -13.08 -10.55 -9.46
CA ASP A 137 -14.39 -11.17 -9.65
C ASP A 137 -15.17 -11.32 -8.34
N LYS A 138 -14.50 -11.75 -7.25
CA LYS A 138 -15.13 -11.86 -5.92
C LYS A 138 -15.52 -10.49 -5.36
N ASP A 139 -14.63 -9.51 -5.47
CA ASP A 139 -14.89 -8.14 -4.98
C ASP A 139 -16.06 -7.50 -5.74
N VAL A 140 -16.18 -7.81 -7.04
CA VAL A 140 -17.29 -7.34 -7.88
C VAL A 140 -18.59 -8.08 -7.54
N GLU A 141 -18.54 -9.38 -7.33
CA GLU A 141 -19.70 -10.19 -6.91
C GLU A 141 -20.26 -9.69 -5.56
N GLU A 142 -19.39 -9.45 -4.58
CA GLU A 142 -19.79 -8.88 -3.28
C GLU A 142 -20.44 -7.49 -3.45
N ALA A 143 -19.89 -6.65 -4.33
CA ALA A 143 -20.43 -5.31 -4.62
C ALA A 143 -21.76 -5.33 -5.41
N THR A 144 -22.17 -6.49 -5.93
CA THR A 144 -23.36 -6.67 -6.77
C THR A 144 -24.44 -7.55 -6.15
N GLU A 145 -24.34 -7.86 -4.85
CA GLU A 145 -25.38 -8.54 -4.06
C GLU A 145 -26.66 -7.69 -3.92
N ASN A 146 -27.34 -7.44 -5.03
CA ASN A 146 -28.63 -6.79 -5.12
C ASN A 146 -29.46 -7.40 -6.24
N THR A 147 -30.74 -7.07 -6.29
CA THR A 147 -31.71 -7.67 -7.23
C THR A 147 -31.45 -7.35 -8.70
N TYR A 148 -30.48 -6.50 -9.03
CA TYR A 148 -30.24 -6.00 -10.38
C TYR A 148 -28.79 -6.19 -10.88
N ASN A 149 -27.91 -6.82 -10.09
CA ASN A 149 -26.47 -6.95 -10.37
C ASN A 149 -25.82 -5.60 -10.76
N HIS A 150 -26.23 -4.54 -10.08
CA HIS A 150 -25.74 -3.18 -10.31
C HIS A 150 -24.70 -2.77 -9.28
N ILE A 151 -23.59 -2.20 -9.72
CA ILE A 151 -22.57 -1.64 -8.83
C ILE A 151 -22.92 -0.18 -8.58
N HIS A 152 -23.50 0.10 -7.42
CA HIS A 152 -23.72 1.47 -6.96
C HIS A 152 -22.40 2.09 -6.50
N TYR A 153 -21.67 2.67 -7.45
CA TYR A 153 -20.26 3.03 -7.27
C TYR A 153 -19.98 4.02 -6.12
N LYS A 154 -20.94 4.85 -5.68
CA LYS A 154 -20.75 5.72 -4.51
C LYS A 154 -20.59 4.95 -3.20
N GLU A 155 -21.29 3.83 -3.10
CA GLU A 155 -21.21 2.91 -1.96
C GLU A 155 -19.98 2.03 -2.12
N TYR A 156 -19.78 1.42 -3.29
CA TYR A 156 -18.60 0.59 -3.58
C TYR A 156 -17.26 1.34 -3.38
N CYS A 157 -17.20 2.64 -3.71
CA CYS A 157 -16.02 3.47 -3.43
C CYS A 157 -15.68 3.59 -1.93
N LYS A 158 -16.60 3.29 -1.02
CA LYS A 158 -16.29 3.28 0.43
C LYS A 158 -15.43 2.07 0.78
N ASP A 159 -15.64 0.96 0.11
CA ASP A 159 -14.96 -0.31 0.37
C ASP A 159 -13.62 -0.39 -0.38
N LEU A 160 -13.53 0.26 -1.55
CA LEU A 160 -12.28 0.34 -2.34
C LEU A 160 -11.20 1.25 -1.76
N VAL A 161 -11.57 2.16 -0.86
CA VAL A 161 -10.59 3.06 -0.23
C VAL A 161 -9.96 2.33 0.93
N ALA A 162 -8.64 2.13 0.87
CA ALA A 162 -7.91 1.50 1.96
C ALA A 162 -8.22 2.22 3.29
N PRO A 163 -8.55 1.49 4.37
CA PRO A 163 -8.85 2.10 5.66
C PRO A 163 -7.67 2.96 6.11
N GLN A 164 -7.96 4.14 6.66
CA GLN A 164 -6.94 5.11 7.09
C GLN A 164 -6.17 4.68 8.35
N ALA A 165 -5.98 3.39 8.59
CA ALA A 165 -5.31 2.90 9.79
C ALA A 165 -3.96 3.61 10.01
N ILE A 166 -3.21 3.87 8.93
CA ILE A 166 -2.01 4.70 8.94
C ILE A 166 -1.83 5.41 7.58
N ASP A 167 -2.29 6.67 7.41
CA ASP A 167 -1.87 7.50 6.27
C ASP A 167 -0.50 8.12 6.54
N ILE A 168 0.55 7.34 6.25
CA ILE A 168 1.96 7.78 6.33
C ILE A 168 2.18 9.02 5.48
N GLY A 169 1.45 9.16 4.37
CA GLY A 169 1.52 10.30 3.48
C GLY A 169 0.97 11.60 4.07
N GLU A 170 -0.17 11.54 4.74
CA GLU A 170 -0.73 12.69 5.46
C GLU A 170 0.13 13.03 6.69
N SER A 171 0.62 12.02 7.40
CA SER A 171 1.59 12.18 8.48
C SER A 171 2.86 12.88 7.99
N ARG A 172 3.38 12.49 6.82
CA ARG A 172 4.50 13.17 6.15
C ARG A 172 4.21 14.63 5.84
N ARG A 173 3.01 14.94 5.31
CA ARG A 173 2.59 16.33 5.04
C ARG A 173 2.57 17.14 6.33
N ARG A 174 1.94 16.63 7.39
CA ARG A 174 1.82 17.31 8.69
C ARG A 174 3.19 17.52 9.36
N ILE A 175 4.08 16.53 9.32
CA ILE A 175 5.43 16.68 9.89
C ILE A 175 6.25 17.67 9.05
N ARG A 176 6.13 17.66 7.71
CA ARG A 176 6.78 18.68 6.84
C ARG A 176 6.30 20.09 7.15
N GLU A 177 4.99 20.28 7.31
CA GLU A 177 4.39 21.55 7.71
C GLU A 177 4.91 22.00 9.08
N LYS A 178 5.01 21.08 10.06
CA LYS A 178 5.57 21.38 11.39
C LYS A 178 7.06 21.75 11.35
N LEU A 179 7.88 21.06 10.55
CA LEU A 179 9.31 21.41 10.42
C LEU A 179 9.56 22.68 9.58
N ALA A 180 8.61 23.04 8.72
CA ALA A 180 8.67 24.27 7.93
C ALA A 180 8.25 25.52 8.74
N ASP A 181 7.50 25.35 9.84
CA ASP A 181 7.20 26.43 10.79
C ASP A 181 8.49 26.84 11.55
N GLU A 182 8.90 28.10 11.40
CA GLU A 182 10.12 28.65 12.03
C GLU A 182 10.14 28.48 13.56
N ARG A 183 8.98 28.35 14.20
CA ARG A 183 8.87 28.13 15.65
C ARG A 183 9.42 26.78 16.11
N TYR A 184 9.57 25.80 15.21
CA TYR A 184 10.15 24.49 15.51
C TYR A 184 11.64 24.37 15.14
N ARG A 185 12.26 25.43 14.58
CA ARG A 185 13.69 25.43 14.22
C ARG A 185 14.64 25.86 15.34
N VAL A 186 14.11 26.28 16.50
CA VAL A 186 14.90 26.92 17.58
C VAL A 186 14.80 26.19 18.92
N CYS A 187 14.55 24.87 18.91
CA CYS A 187 14.69 24.02 20.10
C CYS A 187 15.81 23.02 19.91
#